data_AF-A0A2E5Z9A5-F1
#
_entry.id   AF-A0A2E5Z9A5-F1
#
_cell.length_a   1.000
_cell.length_b   1.000
_cell.length_c   1.000
_cell.angle_alpha   90.00
_cell.angle_beta   90.00
_cell.angle_gamma   90.00
#
_symmetry.space_group_name_H-M   'P 1'
#
loop_
_entity.id
_entity.type
_entity.pdbx_description
1 polymer ?
#
loop_
_entity_poly.entity_id
_entity_poly.type
_entity_poly.pdbx_seq_one_letter_code
_entity_poly.pdbx_strand_id
1 'polypeptide(L)'
;MAFLFSLFKRLFIWSIISVPIGFLLGAFIFFLKSNTSDFFRTNDIFYGALLGSFLALFGSFSAVVTLILGKTWIEKTKGSEKLSGAIVCYGIVILGLLLINIKG
;
A
#
# COMPACT_ATOMS: atom_id res chain seq x y z
N MET A 1 7.01 -4.28 26.84
CA MET A 1 7.16 -5.30 25.78
C MET A 1 5.83 -5.70 25.12
N ALA A 2 4.71 -5.84 25.85
CA ALA A 2 3.41 -6.24 25.25
C ALA A 2 2.87 -5.30 24.14
N PHE A 3 3.10 -4.00 24.23
CA PHE A 3 2.67 -3.02 23.21
C PHE A 3 3.39 -3.18 21.87
N LEU A 4 4.70 -3.43 21.91
CA LEU A 4 5.53 -3.59 20.71
C LEU A 4 5.13 -4.86 19.92
N PHE A 5 4.79 -5.94 20.63
CA PHE A 5 4.35 -7.20 20.02
C PHE A 5 2.97 -7.05 19.35
N SER A 6 2.06 -6.30 19.96
CA SER A 6 0.75 -5.97 19.38
C SER A 6 0.88 -5.14 18.10
N LEU A 7 1.81 -4.17 18.09
CA LEU A 7 2.13 -3.38 16.90
C LEU A 7 2.70 -4.21 15.77
N PHE A 8 3.70 -5.05 16.06
CA PHE A 8 4.28 -5.94 15.06
C PHE A 8 3.24 -6.86 14.45
N LYS A 9 2.33 -7.42 15.26
CA LYS A 9 1.25 -8.28 14.78
C LYS A 9 0.28 -7.53 13.86
N ARG A 10 -0.13 -6.31 14.22
CA ARG A 10 -0.97 -5.47 13.34
C ARG A 10 -0.26 -5.15 12.03
N LEU A 11 1.01 -4.75 12.09
CA LEU A 11 1.80 -4.38 10.93
C LEU A 11 1.99 -5.56 9.97
N PHE A 12 2.25 -6.75 10.51
CA PHE A 12 2.40 -7.97 9.73
C PHE A 12 1.11 -8.37 9.01
N ILE A 13 -0.05 -8.27 9.69
CA ILE A 13 -1.36 -8.55 9.08
C ILE A 13 -1.65 -7.56 7.94
N TRP A 14 -1.45 -6.26 8.16
CA TRP A 14 -1.66 -5.25 7.13
C TRP A 14 -0.71 -5.42 5.95
N SER A 15 0.56 -5.79 6.21
CA SER A 15 1.54 -6.05 5.16
C SER A 15 1.20 -7.29 4.34
N ILE A 16 0.75 -8.38 4.96
CA ILE A 16 0.35 -9.60 4.24
C ILE A 16 -0.82 -9.33 3.29
N ILE A 17 -1.77 -8.49 3.70
CA ILE A 17 -2.95 -8.18 2.89
C ILE A 17 -2.62 -7.18 1.78
N SER A 18 -1.87 -6.12 2.11
CA SER A 18 -1.63 -5.01 1.19
C SER A 18 -0.58 -5.32 0.12
N VAL A 19 0.47 -6.08 0.45
CA VAL A 19 1.59 -6.33 -0.48
C VAL A 19 1.15 -7.08 -1.75
N PRO A 20 0.35 -8.16 -1.69
CA PRO A 20 -0.17 -8.82 -2.88
C PRO A 20 -1.04 -7.89 -3.72
N ILE A 21 -1.86 -7.06 -3.07
CA ILE A 21 -2.75 -6.13 -3.75
C ILE A 21 -1.94 -5.03 -4.45
N GLY A 22 -0.94 -4.47 -3.77
CA GLY A 22 -0.02 -3.49 -4.34
C GLY A 22 0.80 -4.06 -5.49
N PHE A 23 1.27 -5.30 -5.37
CA PHE A 23 1.98 -6.01 -6.44
C PHE A 23 1.10 -6.13 -7.70
N LEU A 24 -0.14 -6.61 -7.54
CA LEU A 24 -1.07 -6.78 -8.65
C LEU A 24 -1.46 -5.45 -9.29
N LEU A 25 -1.74 -4.42 -8.48
CA LEU A 25 -2.07 -3.07 -8.97
C LEU A 25 -0.90 -2.44 -9.72
N GLY A 26 0.32 -2.54 -9.18
CA GLY A 26 1.53 -2.03 -9.82
C GLY A 26 1.82 -2.72 -11.15
N ALA A 27 1.74 -4.05 -11.17
CA ALA A 27 1.87 -4.85 -12.39
C ALA A 27 0.82 -4.46 -13.45
N PHE A 28 -0.44 -4.29 -13.02
CA PHE A 28 -1.55 -3.98 -13.91
C PHE A 28 -1.43 -2.59 -14.54
N ILE A 29 -1.02 -1.57 -13.77
CA ILE A 29 -0.85 -0.20 -14.30
C ILE A 29 0.28 -0.14 -15.32
N PHE A 30 1.42 -0.80 -15.06
CA PHE A 30 2.52 -0.84 -16.01
C PHE A 30 2.22 -1.73 -17.22
N PHE A 31 1.43 -2.79 -17.06
CA PHE A 31 0.89 -3.56 -18.17
C PHE A 31 0.06 -2.69 -19.12
N LEU A 32 -0.80 -1.82 -18.58
CA LEU A 32 -1.60 -0.88 -19.40
C LEU A 32 -0.75 0.21 -20.06
N LYS A 33 0.35 0.64 -19.42
CA LYS A 33 1.24 1.69 -19.94
C LYS A 33 2.19 1.20 -21.03
N SER A 34 2.54 -0.09 -21.01
CA SER A 34 3.54 -0.64 -21.92
C SER A 34 3.03 -0.80 -23.36
N ASN A 35 3.50 0.07 -24.27
CA ASN A 35 3.29 -0.02 -25.72
C ASN A 35 4.49 -0.61 -26.48
N THR A 36 5.45 -1.19 -25.78
CA THR A 36 6.70 -1.74 -26.34
C THR A 36 6.63 -3.25 -26.61
N SER A 37 7.60 -3.77 -27.37
CA SER A 37 7.73 -5.19 -27.71
C SER A 37 7.78 -6.10 -26.48
N ASP A 38 7.35 -7.37 -26.64
CA ASP A 38 7.06 -8.31 -25.53
C ASP A 38 8.18 -8.44 -24.47
N PHE A 39 9.44 -8.32 -24.88
CA PHE A 39 10.60 -8.38 -23.98
C PHE A 39 10.71 -7.17 -23.05
N PHE A 40 10.49 -5.94 -23.56
CA PHE A 40 10.52 -4.72 -22.74
C PHE A 40 9.30 -4.64 -21.84
N ARG A 41 8.15 -5.08 -22.35
CA ARG A 41 6.90 -5.14 -21.59
C ARG A 41 7.01 -5.97 -20.32
N THR A 42 7.70 -7.12 -20.38
CA THR A 42 7.85 -8.00 -19.21
C THR A 42 8.69 -7.34 -18.10
N ASN A 43 9.73 -6.59 -18.49
CA ASN A 43 10.58 -5.88 -17.55
C ASN A 43 9.83 -4.71 -16.89
N ASP A 44 9.07 -3.94 -17.67
CA ASP A 44 8.27 -2.82 -17.17
C ASP A 44 7.17 -3.28 -16.19
N ILE A 45 6.53 -4.42 -16.47
CA ILE A 45 5.54 -5.02 -15.55
C ILE A 45 6.22 -5.43 -14.23
N PHE A 46 7.40 -6.03 -14.29
CA PHE A 46 8.13 -6.44 -13.09
C PHE A 46 8.54 -5.23 -12.24
N TYR A 47 9.04 -4.16 -12.87
CA TYR A 47 9.32 -2.90 -12.19
C TYR A 47 8.07 -2.28 -11.56
N GLY A 48 6.94 -2.27 -12.28
CA GLY A 48 5.66 -1.79 -11.76
C GLY A 48 5.18 -2.60 -10.55
N ALA A 49 5.31 -3.93 -10.62
CA ALA A 49 4.93 -4.82 -9.53
C ALA A 49 5.80 -4.61 -8.28
N LEU A 50 7.12 -4.45 -8.47
CA LEU A 50 8.07 -4.19 -7.39
C LEU A 50 7.77 -2.85 -6.71
N LEU A 51 7.55 -1.79 -7.50
CA LEU A 51 7.12 -0.48 -7.00
C LEU A 51 5.82 -0.58 -6.21
N GLY A 52 4.81 -1.26 -6.77
CA GLY A 52 3.53 -1.49 -6.10
C GLY A 52 3.67 -2.20 -4.75
N SER A 53 4.56 -3.19 -4.64
CA SER A 53 4.88 -3.85 -3.36
C SER A 53 5.54 -2.92 -2.34
N PHE A 54 6.51 -2.09 -2.77
CA PHE A 54 7.15 -1.11 -1.90
C PHE A 54 6.16 -0.08 -1.37
N LEU A 55 5.26 0.41 -2.24
CA LEU A 55 4.20 1.34 -1.85
C LEU A 55 3.22 0.71 -0.87
N ALA A 56 2.88 -0.57 -1.03
CA ALA A 56 1.99 -1.28 -0.12
C ALA A 56 2.62 -1.51 1.26
N LEU A 57 3.93 -1.80 1.31
CA LEU A 57 4.70 -1.87 2.56
C LEU A 57 4.70 -0.51 3.26
N PHE A 58 4.98 0.57 2.52
CA PHE A 58 4.94 1.92 3.06
C PHE A 58 3.54 2.31 3.53
N GLY A 59 2.50 1.96 2.76
CA GLY A 59 1.09 2.15 3.10
C GLY A 59 0.69 1.42 4.38
N SER A 60 1.17 0.20 4.58
CA SER A 60 0.94 -0.57 5.81
C SER A 60 1.60 0.08 7.03
N PHE A 61 2.82 0.58 6.87
CA PHE A 61 3.52 1.30 7.93
C PHE A 61 2.82 2.62 8.28
N SER A 62 2.35 3.35 7.27
CA SER A 62 1.58 4.57 7.48
C SER A 62 0.22 4.31 8.12
N ALA A 63 -0.50 3.26 7.72
CA ALA A 63 -1.76 2.85 8.36
C ALA A 63 -1.52 2.46 9.83
N VAL A 64 -0.46 1.70 10.06
CA VAL A 64 0.34 1.59 11.29
C VAL A 64 0.21 2.78 12.25
N VAL A 65 0.98 3.79 11.86
CA VAL A 65 1.24 5.05 12.55
C VAL A 65 -0.03 5.89 12.69
N THR A 66 -0.83 6.00 11.64
CA THR A 66 -2.09 6.76 11.65
C THR A 66 -3.10 6.17 12.63
N LEU A 67 -3.17 4.84 12.76
CA LEU A 67 -4.06 4.22 13.76
C LEU A 67 -3.61 4.45 15.19
N ILE A 68 -2.30 4.54 15.44
CA ILE A 68 -1.76 4.83 16.77
C ILE A 68 -2.05 6.28 17.15
N LEU A 69 -1.68 7.22 16.28
CA LEU A 69 -1.84 8.66 16.51
C LEU A 69 -3.32 9.08 16.49
N GLY A 70 -4.11 8.47 15.61
CA GLY A 70 -5.51 8.77 15.40
C GLY A 70 -6.47 8.05 16.35
N LYS A 71 -6.00 7.10 17.17
CA LYS A 71 -6.86 6.27 18.03
C LYS A 71 -7.85 7.10 18.86
N THR A 72 -7.35 8.15 19.51
CA THR A 72 -8.14 9.03 20.37
C THR A 72 -9.21 9.80 19.60
N TRP A 73 -8.96 10.10 18.33
CA TRP A 73 -9.90 10.79 17.44
C TRP A 73 -10.94 9.83 16.85
N ILE A 74 -10.52 8.60 16.51
CA ILE A 74 -11.41 7.54 16.01
C ILE A 74 -12.42 7.13 17.10
N GLU A 75 -11.96 6.98 18.34
CA GLU A 75 -12.84 6.67 19.48
C GLU A 75 -13.85 7.79 19.74
N LYS A 76 -13.43 9.07 19.68
CA LYS A 76 -14.33 10.22 19.83
C LYS A 76 -15.40 10.31 18.75
N THR A 77 -15.10 9.87 17.54
CA THR A 77 -16.01 9.93 16.38
C THR A 77 -16.82 8.65 16.17
N LYS A 78 -16.70 7.65 17.06
CA LYS A 78 -17.24 6.28 16.86
C LYS A 78 -16.81 5.66 15.51
N GLY A 79 -15.64 6.04 15.01
CA GLY A 79 -15.10 5.57 13.74
C GLY A 79 -14.57 4.14 13.82
N SER A 80 -14.36 3.52 12.66
CA SER A 80 -13.77 2.18 12.56
C SER A 80 -12.26 2.25 12.32
N GLU A 81 -11.47 1.73 13.26
CA GLU A 81 -10.01 1.58 13.10
C GLU A 81 -9.65 0.79 11.85
N LYS A 82 -10.40 -0.26 11.55
CA LYS A 82 -10.13 -1.10 10.36
C LYS A 82 -10.33 -0.32 9.07
N LEU A 83 -11.35 0.54 9.02
CA LEU A 83 -11.69 1.30 7.83
C LEU A 83 -10.69 2.43 7.58
N SER A 84 -10.28 3.16 8.62
CA SER A 84 -9.21 4.17 8.51
C SER A 84 -7.87 3.54 8.08
N GLY A 85 -7.50 2.40 8.67
CA GLY A 85 -6.29 1.68 8.28
C GLY A 85 -6.31 1.26 6.80
N ALA A 86 -7.44 0.75 6.33
CA ALA A 86 -7.62 0.38 4.92
C ALA A 86 -7.50 1.59 3.99
N ILE A 87 -8.18 2.69 4.31
CA ILE A 87 -8.15 3.91 3.50
C ILE A 87 -6.72 4.44 3.36
N VAL A 88 -5.97 4.52 4.46
CA VAL A 88 -4.58 4.99 4.45
C VAL A 88 -3.70 4.04 3.64
N CYS A 89 -3.83 2.74 3.88
CA CYS A 89 -3.00 1.73 3.23
C CYS A 89 -3.20 1.70 1.70
N TYR A 90 -4.45 1.66 1.24
CA TYR A 90 -4.75 1.64 -0.20
C TYR A 90 -4.61 3.01 -0.85
N GLY A 91 -4.92 4.08 -0.11
CA GLY A 91 -4.78 5.46 -0.60
C GLY A 91 -3.34 5.77 -0.99
N ILE A 92 -2.36 5.34 -0.20
CA ILE A 92 -0.93 5.53 -0.49
C ILE A 92 -0.49 4.74 -1.73
N VAL A 93 -0.97 3.51 -1.88
CA VAL A 93 -0.70 2.68 -3.06
C VAL A 93 -1.23 3.37 -4.32
N ILE A 94 -2.49 3.83 -4.29
CA ILE A 94 -3.13 4.49 -5.42
C ILE A 94 -2.44 5.82 -5.75
N LEU A 95 -2.23 6.69 -4.75
CA LEU A 95 -1.58 8.00 -4.93
C LEU A 95 -0.17 7.85 -5.46
N GLY A 96 0.62 6.94 -4.89
CA GLY A 96 1.99 6.78 -5.34
C GLY A 96 2.09 6.18 -6.74
N LEU A 97 1.23 5.21 -7.10
CA LEU A 97 1.16 4.70 -8.48
C LEU A 97 0.72 5.80 -9.47
N LEU A 98 -0.22 6.66 -9.07
CA LEU A 98 -0.70 7.77 -9.89
C LEU A 98 0.38 8.85 -10.09
N LEU A 99 1.13 9.20 -9.04
CA LEU A 99 2.26 10.13 -9.11
C LEU A 99 3.40 9.60 -9.99
N ILE A 100 3.70 8.30 -9.90
CA ILE A 100 4.72 7.66 -10.75
C ILE A 100 4.24 7.65 -12.21
N ASN A 101 2.95 7.43 -12.46
CA ASN A 101 2.42 7.41 -13.82
C ASN A 101 2.41 8.81 -14.47
N ILE A 102 2.09 9.88 -13.72
CA ILE A 102 2.07 11.26 -14.25
C ILE A 102 3.47 11.78 -14.62
N LYS A 103 4.52 11.31 -13.95
CA LYS A 103 5.91 11.77 -14.20
C LYS A 103 6.68 10.97 -15.24
N GLY A 104 6.22 9.78 -15.63
CA GLY A 104 6.86 8.93 -16.64
C GLY A 104 6.20 9.07 -17.99
#